data_AF-A0A812VQX1-F1
#
_entry.id   AF-A0A812VQX1-F1
#
_cell.length_a   1.000
_cell.length_b   1.000
_cell.length_c   1.000
_cell.angle_alpha   90.00
_cell.angle_beta   90.00
_cell.angle_gamma   90.00
#
_symmetry.space_group_name_H-M   'P 1'
#
loop_
_entity.id
_entity.type
_entity.pdbx_description
1 polymer ?
#
loop_
_entity_poly.entity_id
_entity_poly.type
_entity_poly.pdbx_seq_one_letter_code
_entity_poly.pdbx_strand_id
1 'polypeptide(L)'
;MNLLRGFLDNAPAPPATSSPSGFLFKGPGMPSKLFYPIPSKTSPSGIEMAEDIPGISGFDLEAFLASQKRTSEDAQREARDPFGRHRWVCLQNLQTEALNGKYAEIVVPANEDGRFGVRVQGEPVPKLIKKENLKPIDDAETVQVCRVAAKGESQFIGGYIQNTRWPRAILSSMSGTVSPISVKLGFPLHVIRVQARSKLSDRAEFDNQWATYMLIDPGSGFAPDEWQSFVGPVVVWRPDGDVSSDDVSLLNDFVSNLLNGPYCEGTLDPDRDLTPAAWARHRERTLENLRLNPRMEQYEDLHI
;
A
#
# COMPACT_ATOMS: atom_id res chain seq x y z
N MET A 1 5.69 -31.11 66.54
CA MET A 1 5.70 -32.05 65.40
C MET A 1 5.47 -31.22 64.13
N ASN A 2 6.53 -30.66 63.52
CA ASN A 2 7.35 -31.23 62.43
C ASN A 2 6.54 -31.42 61.13
N LEU A 3 6.76 -30.60 60.08
CA LEU A 3 7.71 -30.77 58.93
C LEU A 3 7.22 -31.87 57.95
N LEU A 4 7.10 -31.76 56.61
CA LEU A 4 7.82 -31.11 55.48
C LEU A 4 6.85 -31.00 54.27
N ARG A 5 6.92 -30.06 53.31
CA ARG A 5 7.90 -29.72 52.23
C ARG A 5 8.13 -30.79 51.14
N GLY A 6 7.95 -30.37 49.86
CA GLY A 6 8.32 -31.06 48.59
C GLY A 6 7.07 -31.31 47.73
N PHE A 7 6.88 -30.79 46.51
CA PHE A 7 7.82 -30.71 45.38
C PHE A 7 7.39 -29.58 44.41
N LEU A 8 8.40 -28.82 43.96
CA LEU A 8 8.41 -28.04 42.72
C LEU A 8 9.21 -28.83 41.66
N ASP A 9 9.01 -28.44 40.41
CA ASP A 9 9.86 -28.67 39.22
C ASP A 9 9.78 -30.01 38.50
N ASN A 10 9.01 -30.05 37.40
CA ASN A 10 9.42 -30.50 36.07
C ASN A 10 8.20 -30.60 35.13
N ALA A 11 7.91 -29.53 34.40
CA ALA A 11 7.07 -29.60 33.20
C ALA A 11 7.94 -29.26 31.98
N PRO A 12 8.03 -30.15 30.97
CA PRO A 12 8.88 -29.93 29.80
C PRO A 12 8.35 -28.78 28.94
N ALA A 13 9.28 -28.01 28.36
CA ALA A 13 8.99 -26.96 27.39
C ALA A 13 8.26 -27.53 26.16
N PRO A 14 7.32 -26.79 25.55
CA PRO A 14 6.70 -27.21 24.28
C PRO A 14 7.72 -27.18 23.13
N PRO A 15 7.63 -28.12 22.18
CA PRO A 15 8.55 -28.17 21.04
C PRO A 15 8.35 -26.96 20.12
N ALA A 16 9.47 -26.41 19.64
CA ALA A 16 9.50 -25.42 18.58
C ALA A 16 8.95 -26.03 17.28
N THR A 17 7.84 -25.48 16.77
CA THR A 17 7.32 -25.81 15.45
C THR A 17 8.03 -24.97 14.40
N SER A 18 8.86 -25.63 13.61
CA SER A 18 9.45 -25.13 12.38
C SER A 18 8.38 -24.89 11.32
N SER A 19 8.51 -23.78 10.60
CA SER A 19 7.75 -23.49 9.38
C SER A 19 8.01 -24.58 8.32
N PRO A 20 6.99 -25.16 7.68
CA PRO A 20 7.20 -25.97 6.51
C PRO A 20 7.22 -25.10 5.26
N SER A 21 8.42 -24.98 4.70
CA SER A 21 8.66 -24.62 3.30
C SER A 21 8.02 -25.65 2.37
N GLY A 22 7.39 -25.17 1.30
CA GLY A 22 7.24 -25.87 0.02
C GLY A 22 6.29 -27.06 -0.03
N PHE A 23 5.02 -26.82 -0.37
CA PHE A 23 4.15 -27.85 -0.94
C PHE A 23 3.99 -27.63 -2.44
N LEU A 24 4.63 -28.51 -3.21
CA LEU A 24 4.43 -28.69 -4.64
C LEU A 24 3.16 -29.56 -4.83
N PHE A 25 2.06 -28.97 -5.27
CA PHE A 25 0.85 -29.72 -5.61
C PHE A 25 1.00 -30.38 -6.99
N LYS A 26 0.98 -31.72 -7.02
CA LYS A 26 0.62 -32.51 -8.21
C LYS A 26 -0.85 -32.93 -8.07
N GLY A 27 -1.75 -32.20 -8.70
CA GLY A 27 -3.13 -32.64 -8.95
C GLY A 27 -3.25 -33.36 -10.31
N PRO A 28 -4.23 -34.26 -10.50
CA PRO A 28 -4.34 -35.07 -11.70
C PRO A 28 -5.11 -34.34 -12.83
N GLY A 29 -4.54 -34.38 -14.03
CA GLY A 29 -5.28 -34.34 -15.30
C GLY A 29 -5.90 -33.02 -15.75
N MET A 30 -5.09 -32.07 -16.23
CA MET A 30 -5.54 -31.07 -17.21
C MET A 30 -5.01 -31.41 -18.61
N PRO A 31 -5.79 -31.17 -19.68
CA PRO A 31 -5.38 -31.42 -21.05
C PRO A 31 -4.21 -30.50 -21.42
N SER A 32 -3.15 -31.12 -21.92
CA SER A 32 -1.96 -30.43 -22.41
C SER A 32 -2.23 -29.77 -23.77
N LYS A 33 -1.67 -28.57 -23.93
CA LYS A 33 -1.52 -27.77 -25.16
C LYS A 33 -2.64 -26.77 -25.46
N LEU A 34 -2.50 -25.59 -24.86
CA LEU A 34 -2.76 -24.32 -25.55
C LEU A 34 -1.50 -23.45 -25.40
N PHE A 35 -0.60 -23.59 -26.37
CA PHE A 35 0.44 -22.60 -26.63
C PHE A 35 -0.27 -21.37 -27.20
N TYR A 36 -0.41 -20.31 -26.41
CA TYR A 36 -0.77 -19.01 -26.96
C TYR A 36 0.52 -18.25 -27.31
N PRO A 37 0.65 -17.74 -28.54
CA PRO A 37 1.77 -16.89 -28.91
C PRO A 37 1.67 -15.57 -28.14
N ILE A 38 2.76 -15.22 -27.47
CA ILE A 38 2.96 -13.92 -26.84
C ILE A 38 2.93 -12.85 -27.95
N PRO A 39 2.01 -11.88 -27.93
CA PRO A 39 2.12 -10.73 -28.81
C PRO A 39 3.27 -9.86 -28.30
N SER A 40 4.38 -9.84 -29.03
CA SER A 40 5.43 -8.83 -28.84
C SER A 40 4.88 -7.47 -29.25
N LYS A 41 4.34 -6.72 -28.30
CA LYS A 41 4.14 -5.29 -28.46
C LYS A 41 4.90 -4.57 -27.36
N THR A 42 5.90 -3.82 -27.83
CA THR A 42 6.66 -2.77 -27.18
C THR A 42 5.80 -1.96 -26.20
N SER A 43 5.96 -2.22 -24.90
CA SER A 43 5.64 -1.22 -23.88
C SER A 43 6.69 -0.12 -23.96
N PRO A 44 6.33 1.17 -23.99
CA PRO A 44 7.30 2.25 -24.02
C PRO A 44 7.87 2.44 -22.61
N SER A 45 8.82 1.59 -22.20
CA SER A 45 9.72 1.89 -21.08
C SER A 45 10.91 2.69 -21.62
N GLY A 46 10.62 3.92 -22.07
CA GLY A 46 11.62 4.88 -22.49
C GLY A 46 11.58 6.08 -21.55
N ILE A 47 11.96 5.90 -20.30
CA ILE A 47 12.44 7.03 -19.49
C ILE A 47 13.93 7.09 -19.78
N GLU A 48 14.28 7.85 -20.81
CA GLU A 48 15.65 8.31 -20.99
C GLU A 48 16.06 9.09 -19.74
N MET A 49 17.18 8.70 -19.14
CA MET A 49 17.77 9.42 -18.02
C MET A 49 18.19 10.80 -18.54
N ALA A 50 17.43 11.83 -18.20
CA ALA A 50 17.75 13.20 -18.55
C ALA A 50 19.08 13.59 -17.89
N GLU A 51 20.04 13.96 -18.74
CA GLU A 51 21.33 14.52 -18.34
C GLU A 51 21.17 15.91 -17.70
N ASP A 52 21.95 16.09 -16.64
CA ASP A 52 22.35 17.25 -15.86
C ASP A 52 21.72 18.64 -16.14
N ILE A 53 20.91 19.08 -15.16
CA ILE A 53 20.65 20.49 -14.89
C ILE A 53 21.76 21.00 -13.94
N PRO A 54 22.47 22.10 -14.28
CA PRO A 54 23.53 22.64 -13.43
C PRO A 54 23.00 23.07 -12.06
N GLY A 55 23.58 22.52 -10.98
CA GLY A 55 23.27 22.87 -9.59
C GLY A 55 22.39 21.88 -8.82
N ILE A 56 21.99 20.75 -9.43
CA ILE A 56 21.21 19.67 -8.80
C ILE A 56 21.98 18.33 -8.77
N SER A 57 23.16 18.26 -9.41
CA SER A 57 23.96 17.04 -9.51
C SER A 57 24.59 16.67 -8.16
N GLY A 58 24.06 15.64 -7.50
CA GLY A 58 24.72 14.99 -6.35
C GLY A 58 23.81 14.54 -5.21
N PHE A 59 22.52 14.89 -5.21
CA PHE A 59 21.61 14.37 -4.19
C PHE A 59 21.16 12.94 -4.53
N ASP A 60 21.91 11.96 -4.03
CA ASP A 60 21.49 10.56 -4.05
C ASP A 60 20.41 10.34 -2.97
N LEU A 61 19.16 10.52 -3.39
CA LEU A 61 17.98 10.28 -2.56
C LEU A 61 18.02 8.89 -1.90
N GLU A 62 18.44 7.87 -2.63
CA GLU A 62 18.42 6.48 -2.15
C GLU A 62 19.50 6.25 -1.09
N ALA A 63 20.72 6.75 -1.32
CA ALA A 63 21.78 6.69 -0.32
C ALA A 63 21.40 7.45 0.96
N PHE A 64 20.76 8.62 0.81
CA PHE A 64 20.28 9.39 1.94
C PHE A 64 19.22 8.61 2.73
N LEU A 65 18.19 8.08 2.05
CA LEU A 65 17.13 7.32 2.70
C LEU A 65 17.65 6.05 3.37
N ALA A 66 18.57 5.32 2.73
CA ALA A 66 19.21 4.12 3.29
C ALA A 66 20.06 4.39 4.53
N SER A 67 20.61 5.59 4.68
CA SER A 67 21.42 5.97 5.84
C SER A 67 20.59 6.24 7.11
N GLN A 68 19.28 6.51 6.97
CA GLN A 68 18.44 6.88 8.09
C GLN A 68 17.87 5.65 8.79
N LYS A 69 18.45 5.30 9.95
CA LYS A 69 17.76 4.43 10.93
C LYS A 69 16.68 5.24 11.63
N ARG A 70 15.44 4.75 11.61
CA ARG A 70 14.30 5.43 12.21
C ARG A 70 13.73 4.66 13.38
N THR A 71 13.38 5.39 14.43
CA THR A 71 12.62 4.85 15.57
C THR A 71 11.12 5.00 15.32
N SER A 72 10.31 4.28 16.10
CA SER A 72 8.86 4.47 16.12
C SER A 72 8.45 5.87 16.60
N GLU A 73 9.24 6.49 17.48
CA GLU A 73 9.01 7.85 17.96
C GLU A 73 9.24 8.89 16.85
N ASP A 74 10.28 8.71 16.03
CA ASP A 74 10.52 9.57 14.86
C ASP A 74 9.35 9.52 13.89
N ALA A 75 8.83 8.32 13.64
CA ALA A 75 7.65 8.11 12.81
C ALA A 75 6.41 8.85 13.34
N GLN A 76 6.14 8.76 14.65
CA GLN A 76 5.01 9.46 15.27
C GLN A 76 5.18 10.98 15.24
N ARG A 77 6.40 11.47 15.45
CA ARG A 77 6.71 12.91 15.37
C ARG A 77 6.51 13.43 13.95
N GLU A 78 7.05 12.74 12.94
CA GLU A 78 6.85 13.10 11.54
C GLU A 78 5.38 13.03 11.14
N ALA A 79 4.62 12.05 11.63
CA ALA A 79 3.19 11.97 11.35
C ALA A 79 2.42 13.21 11.83
N ARG A 80 2.89 13.90 12.88
CA ARG A 80 2.26 15.13 13.42
C ARG A 80 2.81 16.41 12.83
N ASP A 81 3.98 16.35 12.19
CA ASP A 81 4.61 17.52 11.56
C ASP A 81 3.93 17.83 10.21
N PRO A 82 3.44 19.07 9.97
CA PRO A 82 2.94 19.48 8.66
C PRO A 82 3.95 19.32 7.52
N PHE A 83 5.25 19.28 7.85
CA PHE A 83 6.35 19.01 6.92
C PHE A 83 6.98 17.63 7.11
N GLY A 84 6.25 16.73 7.78
CA GLY A 84 6.65 15.34 7.95
C GLY A 84 6.81 14.62 6.62
N ARG A 85 7.54 13.50 6.64
CA ARG A 85 7.69 12.67 5.46
C ARG A 85 6.31 12.19 4.99
N HIS A 86 6.15 12.16 3.67
CA HIS A 86 4.92 11.82 2.96
C HIS A 86 3.75 12.80 3.14
N ARG A 87 4.00 13.96 3.76
CA ARG A 87 3.06 15.08 3.71
C ARG A 87 3.12 15.76 2.36
N TRP A 88 1.95 16.18 1.89
CA TRP A 88 1.81 16.97 0.69
C TRP A 88 1.88 18.46 1.01
N VAL A 89 2.56 19.19 0.14
CA VAL A 89 2.75 20.65 0.21
C VAL A 89 2.47 21.27 -1.15
N CYS A 90 2.14 22.55 -1.15
CA CYS A 90 2.09 23.38 -2.35
C CYS A 90 3.37 24.23 -2.42
N LEU A 91 4.00 24.26 -3.59
CA LEU A 91 5.21 25.05 -3.82
C LEU A 91 4.87 26.52 -4.06
N GLN A 92 5.63 27.44 -3.46
CA GLN A 92 5.39 28.87 -3.57
C GLN A 92 6.68 29.69 -3.51
N ASN A 93 6.65 30.92 -4.04
CA ASN A 93 7.74 31.89 -4.00
C ASN A 93 9.10 31.37 -4.54
N LEU A 94 9.07 30.37 -5.42
CA LEU A 94 10.25 29.86 -6.11
C LEU A 94 10.63 30.79 -7.26
N GLN A 95 11.94 30.92 -7.51
CA GLN A 95 12.45 31.62 -8.70
C GLN A 95 12.03 30.92 -10.00
N THR A 96 11.91 29.59 -9.98
CA THR A 96 11.35 28.82 -11.09
C THR A 96 9.82 28.93 -11.06
N GLU A 97 9.28 29.98 -11.68
CA GLU A 97 7.84 30.31 -11.63
C GLU A 97 6.93 29.13 -12.02
N ALA A 98 7.34 28.30 -12.97
CA ALA A 98 6.59 27.13 -13.43
C ALA A 98 6.34 26.06 -12.34
N LEU A 99 7.08 26.10 -11.21
CA LEU A 99 6.87 25.20 -10.08
C LEU A 99 5.89 25.78 -9.05
N ASN A 100 5.68 27.10 -9.03
CA ASN A 100 4.76 27.72 -8.07
C ASN A 100 3.32 27.25 -8.32
N GLY A 101 2.60 26.91 -7.24
CA GLY A 101 1.26 26.33 -7.29
C GLY A 101 1.21 24.82 -7.53
N LYS A 102 2.34 24.17 -7.88
CA LYS A 102 2.37 22.71 -8.01
C LYS A 102 2.34 22.03 -6.64
N TYR A 103 1.70 20.87 -6.59
CA TYR A 103 1.74 19.98 -5.44
C TYR A 103 3.03 19.15 -5.43
N ALA A 104 3.56 18.90 -4.24
CA ALA A 104 4.71 18.03 -4.03
C ALA A 104 4.57 17.19 -2.75
N GLU A 105 5.05 15.96 -2.77
CA GLU A 105 5.17 15.08 -1.61
C GLU A 105 6.56 15.29 -0.98
N ILE A 106 6.64 15.48 0.34
CA ILE A 106 7.90 15.48 1.06
C ILE A 106 8.42 14.04 1.15
N VAL A 107 9.50 13.73 0.45
CA VAL A 107 10.09 12.38 0.46
C VAL A 107 11.27 12.26 1.42
N VAL A 108 11.89 13.40 1.75
CA VAL A 108 13.05 13.53 2.64
C VAL A 108 12.85 14.71 3.59
N PRO A 109 13.09 14.54 4.90
CA PRO A 109 13.04 15.64 5.86
C PRO A 109 14.11 16.72 5.56
N ALA A 110 14.06 17.85 6.27
CA ALA A 110 15.05 18.91 6.09
C ALA A 110 16.49 18.42 6.30
N ASN A 111 17.39 18.81 5.40
CA ASN A 111 18.84 18.65 5.55
C ASN A 111 19.43 19.76 6.47
N GLU A 112 20.76 19.78 6.63
CA GLU A 112 21.47 20.78 7.45
C GLU A 112 21.23 22.23 6.99
N ASP A 113 20.95 22.44 5.69
CA ASP A 113 20.63 23.75 5.11
C ASP A 113 19.15 24.12 5.24
N GLY A 114 18.34 23.32 5.93
CA GLY A 114 16.91 23.53 6.08
C GLY A 114 16.10 23.27 4.80
N ARG A 115 16.65 22.51 3.84
CA ARG A 115 15.98 22.15 2.58
C ARG A 115 15.39 20.74 2.65
N PHE A 116 14.16 20.61 2.19
CA PHE A 116 13.43 19.34 2.11
C PHE A 116 13.58 18.73 0.74
N GLY A 117 13.75 17.41 0.67
CA GLY A 117 13.61 16.68 -0.59
C GLY A 117 12.13 16.46 -0.87
N VAL A 118 11.63 17.08 -1.93
CA VAL A 118 10.24 16.99 -2.36
C VAL A 118 10.14 16.38 -3.74
N ARG A 119 9.09 15.61 -3.97
CA ARG A 119 8.74 15.02 -5.26
C ARG A 119 7.53 15.74 -5.80
N VAL A 120 7.74 16.53 -6.85
CA VAL A 120 6.67 17.33 -7.47
C VAL A 120 5.79 16.42 -8.31
N GLN A 121 4.48 16.60 -8.21
CA GLN A 121 3.52 15.78 -8.96
C GLN A 121 3.79 15.88 -10.47
N GLY A 122 3.95 14.72 -11.12
CA GLY A 122 4.24 14.61 -12.55
C GLY A 122 5.72 14.81 -12.92
N GLU A 123 6.60 15.09 -11.96
CA GLU A 123 8.04 15.22 -12.20
C GLU A 123 8.77 13.95 -11.70
N PRO A 124 9.65 13.33 -12.50
CA PRO A 124 10.32 12.10 -12.11
C PRO A 124 11.44 12.32 -11.08
N VAL A 125 12.05 13.51 -11.09
CA VAL A 125 13.24 13.82 -10.29
C VAL A 125 12.87 14.66 -9.05
N PRO A 126 13.18 14.18 -7.84
CA PRO A 126 13.04 14.96 -6.61
C PRO A 126 13.83 16.27 -6.63
N LYS A 127 13.39 17.27 -5.86
CA LYS A 127 14.01 18.59 -5.76
C LYS A 127 14.26 18.96 -4.30
N LEU A 128 15.33 19.71 -4.03
CA LEU A 128 15.61 20.27 -2.71
C LEU A 128 15.02 21.68 -2.60
N ILE A 129 13.98 21.83 -1.78
CA ILE A 129 13.23 23.09 -1.63
C ILE A 129 13.33 23.60 -0.19
N LYS A 130 13.56 24.91 -0.02
CA LYS A 130 13.61 25.53 1.31
C LYS A 130 12.24 25.57 1.97
N LYS A 131 12.20 25.53 3.30
CA LYS A 131 10.96 25.55 4.09
C LYS A 131 10.03 26.72 3.73
N GLU A 132 10.57 27.93 3.56
CA GLU A 132 9.79 29.13 3.23
C GLU A 132 9.06 29.04 1.87
N ASN A 133 9.48 28.13 1.00
CA ASN A 133 8.87 27.85 -0.29
C ASN A 133 7.85 26.71 -0.27
N LEU A 134 7.58 26.13 0.90
CA LEU A 134 6.63 25.04 1.09
C LEU A 134 5.44 25.54 1.90
N LYS A 135 4.24 25.39 1.34
CA LYS A 135 2.98 25.64 2.03
C LYS A 135 2.31 24.30 2.38
N PRO A 136 2.11 23.98 3.67
CA PRO A 136 1.28 22.84 4.07
C PRO A 136 -0.12 22.96 3.48
N ILE A 137 -0.70 21.82 3.11
CA ILE A 137 -2.07 21.75 2.60
C ILE A 137 -3.00 21.53 3.79
N ASP A 138 -4.14 22.22 3.80
CA ASP A 138 -5.14 22.07 4.86
C ASP A 138 -5.70 20.64 4.87
N ASP A 139 -5.93 20.09 6.07
CA ASP A 139 -6.51 18.76 6.21
C ASP A 139 -7.90 18.66 5.55
N ALA A 140 -8.64 19.77 5.45
CA ALA A 140 -9.92 19.86 4.75
C ALA A 140 -9.80 19.69 3.22
N GLU A 141 -8.63 20.00 2.64
CA GLU A 141 -8.34 19.80 1.22
C GLU A 141 -7.77 18.41 0.92
N THR A 142 -7.49 17.63 1.97
CA THR A 142 -6.97 16.27 1.87
C THR A 142 -8.01 15.23 2.27
N VAL A 143 -7.73 13.98 1.93
CA VAL A 143 -8.51 12.81 2.35
C VAL A 143 -7.53 11.75 2.82
N GLN A 144 -7.91 11.00 3.85
CA GLN A 144 -7.14 9.83 4.26
C GLN A 144 -7.30 8.74 3.20
N VAL A 145 -6.17 8.17 2.82
CA VAL A 145 -6.08 7.10 1.84
C VAL A 145 -5.18 6.00 2.40
N CYS A 146 -5.40 4.79 1.91
CA CYS A 146 -4.52 3.67 2.19
C CYS A 146 -3.53 3.52 1.04
N ARG A 147 -2.23 3.66 1.33
CA ARG A 147 -1.18 3.32 0.38
C ARG A 147 -0.74 1.88 0.60
N VAL A 148 -0.75 1.09 -0.46
CA VAL A 148 -0.25 -0.29 -0.47
C VAL A 148 1.07 -0.33 -1.24
N ALA A 149 2.13 -0.77 -0.58
CA ALA A 149 3.46 -0.85 -1.15
C ALA A 149 3.59 -1.97 -2.18
N ALA A 150 4.57 -1.85 -3.06
CA ALA A 150 5.02 -3.00 -3.86
C ALA A 150 5.94 -3.90 -3.01
N LYS A 151 6.07 -5.18 -3.38
CA LYS A 151 6.86 -6.18 -2.64
C LYS A 151 8.31 -5.75 -2.37
N GLY A 152 8.97 -5.13 -3.34
CA GLY A 152 10.37 -4.70 -3.22
C GLY A 152 10.55 -3.30 -2.64
N GLU A 153 9.46 -2.61 -2.30
CA GLU A 153 9.59 -1.33 -1.61
C GLU A 153 10.14 -1.54 -0.21
N SER A 154 11.27 -0.91 0.07
CA SER A 154 11.93 -0.95 1.38
C SER A 154 11.72 0.36 2.14
N GLN A 155 11.97 0.34 3.46
CA GLN A 155 12.00 1.54 4.31
C GLN A 155 10.63 2.22 4.55
N PHE A 156 9.57 1.42 4.60
CA PHE A 156 8.26 1.89 5.03
C PHE A 156 8.15 1.96 6.55
N ILE A 157 7.76 3.12 7.05
CA ILE A 157 7.19 3.25 8.39
C ILE A 157 5.78 2.66 8.33
N GLY A 158 5.52 1.59 9.08
CA GLY A 158 4.21 0.90 9.10
C GLY A 158 4.11 -0.33 8.20
N GLY A 159 5.18 -0.70 7.48
CA GLY A 159 5.22 -1.93 6.69
C GLY A 159 4.54 -1.81 5.32
N TYR A 160 3.82 -2.85 4.91
CA TYR A 160 3.30 -3.02 3.55
C TYR A 160 2.12 -2.09 3.21
N ILE A 161 1.42 -1.57 4.22
CA ILE A 161 0.26 -0.68 4.08
C ILE A 161 0.40 0.52 5.00
N GLN A 162 -0.13 1.68 4.59
CA GLN A 162 0.03 2.92 5.35
C GLN A 162 -1.15 3.87 5.19
N ASN A 163 -1.64 4.41 6.30
CA ASN A 163 -2.51 5.59 6.32
C ASN A 163 -1.71 6.84 5.93
N THR A 164 -2.16 7.54 4.90
CA THR A 164 -1.57 8.82 4.48
C THR A 164 -2.68 9.76 4.03
N ARG A 165 -2.42 11.07 3.99
CA ARG A 165 -3.40 12.06 3.55
C ARG A 165 -2.97 12.64 2.22
N TRP A 166 -3.84 12.60 1.23
CA TRP A 166 -3.57 13.06 -0.13
C TRP A 166 -4.50 14.20 -0.52
N PRO A 167 -4.02 15.22 -1.25
CA PRO A 167 -4.88 16.28 -1.77
C PRO A 167 -5.91 15.70 -2.75
N ARG A 168 -7.18 16.05 -2.54
CA ARG A 168 -8.27 15.56 -3.41
C ARG A 168 -8.08 15.94 -4.87
N ALA A 169 -7.52 17.12 -5.12
CA ALA A 169 -7.21 17.60 -6.48
C ALA A 169 -6.24 16.67 -7.22
N ILE A 170 -5.24 16.11 -6.52
CA ILE A 170 -4.28 15.18 -7.12
C ILE A 170 -4.97 13.87 -7.44
N LEU A 171 -5.66 13.27 -6.48
CA LEU A 171 -6.34 12.00 -6.64
C LEU A 171 -7.36 12.04 -7.78
N SER A 172 -8.15 13.11 -7.88
CA SER A 172 -9.14 13.30 -8.96
C SER A 172 -8.52 13.52 -10.34
N SER A 173 -7.27 14.00 -10.41
CA SER A 173 -6.56 14.21 -11.69
C SER A 173 -5.85 12.96 -12.21
N MET A 174 -5.63 11.96 -11.36
CA MET A 174 -4.88 10.75 -11.69
C MET A 174 -5.80 9.69 -12.29
N SER A 175 -5.26 8.91 -13.23
CA SER A 175 -5.96 7.74 -13.79
C SER A 175 -5.98 6.61 -12.76
N GLY A 176 -7.18 6.19 -12.37
CA GLY A 176 -7.41 5.06 -11.47
C GLY A 176 -8.39 4.05 -12.04
N THR A 177 -8.44 2.87 -11.42
CA THR A 177 -9.43 1.83 -11.71
C THR A 177 -10.34 1.66 -10.51
N VAL A 178 -11.65 1.66 -10.72
CA VAL A 178 -12.62 1.38 -9.65
C VAL A 178 -12.67 -0.12 -9.41
N SER A 179 -12.55 -0.55 -8.15
CA SER A 179 -12.58 -1.96 -7.77
C SER A 179 -13.95 -2.59 -8.03
N PRO A 180 -14.06 -3.59 -8.93
CA PRO A 180 -15.33 -4.25 -9.21
C PRO A 180 -15.96 -4.92 -7.98
N ILE A 181 -15.12 -5.52 -7.12
CA ILE A 181 -15.55 -6.08 -5.84
C ILE A 181 -16.14 -4.99 -4.96
N SER A 182 -15.41 -3.89 -4.73
CA SER A 182 -15.89 -2.80 -3.86
C SER A 182 -17.23 -2.19 -4.32
N VAL A 183 -17.46 -2.14 -5.64
CA VAL A 183 -18.74 -1.71 -6.23
C VAL A 183 -19.87 -2.66 -5.84
N LYS A 184 -19.65 -3.98 -5.96
CA LYS A 184 -20.62 -5.01 -5.55
C LYS A 184 -20.91 -4.96 -4.04
N LEU A 185 -19.93 -4.57 -3.22
CA LEU A 185 -20.10 -4.44 -1.77
C LEU A 185 -20.75 -3.10 -1.34
N GLY A 186 -20.94 -2.15 -2.26
CA GLY A 186 -21.65 -0.89 -2.00
C GLY A 186 -20.77 0.29 -1.57
N PHE A 187 -19.45 0.17 -1.68
CA PHE A 187 -18.48 1.23 -1.35
C PHE A 187 -17.39 1.31 -2.43
N PRO A 188 -17.65 1.94 -3.59
CA PRO A 188 -16.67 2.00 -4.67
C PRO A 188 -15.33 2.60 -4.23
N LEU A 189 -14.26 1.81 -4.37
CA LEU A 189 -12.88 2.20 -4.10
C LEU A 189 -12.12 2.41 -5.41
N HIS A 190 -11.39 3.50 -5.49
CA HIS A 190 -10.48 3.80 -6.59
C HIS A 190 -9.08 3.32 -6.23
N VAL A 191 -8.47 2.51 -7.12
CA VAL A 191 -7.09 2.03 -7.02
C VAL A 191 -6.25 2.77 -8.05
N ILE A 192 -5.28 3.54 -7.60
CA ILE A 192 -4.39 4.36 -8.44
C ILE A 192 -2.97 3.84 -8.29
N ARG A 193 -2.28 3.54 -9.41
CA ARG A 193 -0.84 3.25 -9.38
C ARG A 193 -0.06 4.53 -9.09
N VAL A 194 0.90 4.44 -8.18
CA VAL A 194 1.74 5.57 -7.78
C VAL A 194 3.22 5.24 -7.96
N GLN A 195 4.06 6.27 -7.96
CA GLN A 195 5.50 6.06 -8.04
C GLN A 195 6.00 5.37 -6.76
N ALA A 196 6.91 4.41 -6.93
CA ALA A 196 7.60 3.79 -5.81
C ALA A 196 8.43 4.82 -5.04
N ARG A 197 8.48 4.65 -3.72
CA ARG A 197 9.23 5.49 -2.78
C ARG A 197 10.68 5.03 -2.61
N SER A 198 11.00 3.81 -3.04
CA SER A 198 12.36 3.32 -3.22
C SER A 198 12.58 2.89 -4.67
N LYS A 199 13.83 2.77 -5.08
CA LYS A 199 14.18 2.18 -6.37
C LYS A 199 13.73 0.71 -6.42
N LEU A 200 13.04 0.36 -7.50
CA LEU A 200 12.69 -1.01 -7.86
C LEU A 200 13.36 -1.32 -9.20
N SER A 201 14.12 -2.40 -9.25
CA SER A 201 14.91 -2.85 -10.40
C SER A 201 14.35 -4.11 -11.05
N ASP A 202 13.88 -5.06 -10.25
CA ASP A 202 13.42 -6.34 -10.74
C ASP A 202 11.90 -6.36 -10.89
N ARG A 203 11.41 -7.04 -11.93
CA ARG A 203 9.97 -7.16 -12.20
C ARG A 203 9.22 -7.59 -10.93
N ALA A 204 9.67 -8.67 -10.27
CA ALA A 204 9.06 -9.22 -9.06
C ALA A 204 8.99 -8.25 -7.87
N GLU A 205 9.79 -7.19 -7.84
CA GLU A 205 9.72 -6.14 -6.82
C GLU A 205 8.47 -5.29 -6.96
N PHE A 206 7.89 -5.23 -8.16
CA PHE A 206 6.64 -4.53 -8.43
C PHE A 206 5.39 -5.35 -8.06
N ASP A 207 5.51 -6.57 -7.56
CA ASP A 207 4.33 -7.36 -7.21
C ASP A 207 3.53 -6.71 -6.08
N ASN A 208 2.21 -6.64 -6.27
CA ASN A 208 1.27 -6.11 -5.28
C ASN A 208 -0.03 -6.92 -5.34
N GLN A 209 -0.07 -8.01 -4.58
CA GLN A 209 -1.19 -8.96 -4.61
C GLN A 209 -2.49 -8.36 -4.08
N TRP A 210 -2.42 -7.44 -3.12
CA TRP A 210 -3.60 -6.79 -2.57
C TRP A 210 -4.31 -5.94 -3.64
N ALA A 211 -3.52 -5.19 -4.43
CA ALA A 211 -4.06 -4.46 -5.58
C ALA A 211 -4.68 -5.42 -6.62
N THR A 212 -4.03 -6.54 -6.90
CA THR A 212 -4.58 -7.59 -7.78
C THR A 212 -5.93 -8.10 -7.25
N TYR A 213 -6.01 -8.47 -5.97
CA TYR A 213 -7.22 -9.03 -5.36
C TYR A 213 -8.38 -8.05 -5.37
N MET A 214 -8.13 -6.78 -5.04
CA MET A 214 -9.18 -5.74 -5.10
C MET A 214 -9.75 -5.55 -6.50
N LEU A 215 -8.99 -5.86 -7.56
CA LEU A 215 -9.39 -5.64 -8.94
C LEU A 215 -9.81 -6.90 -9.67
N ILE A 216 -10.01 -8.00 -8.95
CA ILE A 216 -10.64 -9.20 -9.48
C ILE A 216 -12.03 -8.85 -10.01
N ASP A 217 -12.29 -9.27 -11.25
CA ASP A 217 -13.62 -9.27 -11.82
C ASP A 217 -14.44 -10.41 -11.18
N PRO A 218 -15.59 -10.11 -10.55
CA PRO A 218 -16.42 -11.09 -9.86
C PRO A 218 -16.90 -12.26 -10.73
N GLY A 219 -17.07 -12.04 -12.03
CA GLY A 219 -17.59 -13.06 -12.94
C GLY A 219 -16.53 -14.08 -13.35
N SER A 220 -15.31 -13.61 -13.63
CA SER A 220 -14.20 -14.46 -14.07
C SER A 220 -13.33 -14.99 -12.93
N GLY A 221 -13.29 -14.29 -11.79
CA GLY A 221 -12.36 -14.58 -10.69
C GLY A 221 -10.92 -14.17 -10.95
N PHE A 222 -10.67 -13.42 -12.03
CA PHE A 222 -9.35 -12.89 -12.37
C PHE A 222 -9.37 -11.37 -12.42
N ALA A 223 -8.25 -10.75 -12.03
CA ALA A 223 -8.04 -9.34 -12.32
C ALA A 223 -7.76 -9.14 -13.82
N PRO A 224 -8.02 -7.96 -14.39
CA PRO A 224 -7.53 -7.62 -15.73
C PRO A 224 -6.01 -7.81 -15.85
N ASP A 225 -5.52 -8.15 -17.04
CA ASP A 225 -4.12 -8.53 -17.28
C ASP A 225 -3.11 -7.50 -16.73
N GLU A 226 -3.40 -6.21 -16.87
CA GLU A 226 -2.54 -5.13 -16.36
C GLU A 226 -2.44 -5.10 -14.83
N TRP A 227 -3.38 -5.74 -14.13
CA TRP A 227 -3.46 -5.81 -12.67
C TRP A 227 -3.08 -7.18 -12.10
N GLN A 228 -2.76 -8.17 -12.93
CA GLN A 228 -2.42 -9.53 -12.46
C GLN A 228 -0.98 -9.67 -11.93
N SER A 229 -0.04 -8.84 -12.40
CA SER A 229 1.37 -8.96 -12.01
C SER A 229 2.09 -7.64 -12.16
N PHE A 230 3.15 -7.42 -11.35
CA PHE A 230 4.03 -6.26 -11.47
C PHE A 230 3.28 -4.91 -11.44
N VAL A 231 2.26 -4.85 -10.60
CA VAL A 231 1.31 -3.75 -10.51
C VAL A 231 1.98 -2.46 -10.02
N GLY A 232 2.99 -2.59 -9.18
CA GLY A 232 3.63 -1.50 -8.46
C GLY A 232 2.85 -1.07 -7.21
N PRO A 233 3.29 0.01 -6.56
CA PRO A 233 2.56 0.55 -5.43
C PRO A 233 1.27 1.22 -5.86
N VAL A 234 0.28 1.19 -4.97
CA VAL A 234 -1.01 1.82 -5.22
C VAL A 234 -1.45 2.68 -4.05
N VAL A 235 -2.34 3.62 -4.35
CA VAL A 235 -3.18 4.32 -3.39
C VAL A 235 -4.61 3.88 -3.60
N VAL A 236 -5.28 3.53 -2.50
CA VAL A 236 -6.70 3.18 -2.43
C VAL A 236 -7.42 4.34 -1.75
N TRP A 237 -8.42 4.89 -2.42
CA TRP A 237 -9.19 6.03 -1.91
C TRP A 237 -10.63 5.99 -2.42
N ARG A 238 -11.49 6.85 -1.88
CA ARG A 238 -12.80 7.12 -2.45
C ARG A 238 -13.13 8.62 -2.38
N PRO A 239 -13.92 9.16 -3.32
CA PRO A 239 -14.29 10.57 -3.32
C PRO A 239 -15.06 10.99 -2.05
N ASP A 240 -15.91 10.10 -1.54
CA ASP A 240 -16.91 10.46 -0.52
C ASP A 240 -16.42 10.32 0.92
N GLY A 241 -15.19 9.87 1.14
CA GLY A 241 -14.74 9.60 2.51
C GLY A 241 -13.31 9.07 2.60
N ASP A 242 -12.88 8.91 3.85
CA ASP A 242 -11.58 8.36 4.20
C ASP A 242 -11.53 6.85 3.92
N VAL A 243 -10.31 6.35 3.67
CA VAL A 243 -10.01 4.92 3.55
C VAL A 243 -8.74 4.64 4.34
N SER A 244 -8.81 3.74 5.31
CA SER A 244 -7.68 3.37 6.16
C SER A 244 -6.99 2.07 5.72
N SER A 245 -5.88 1.75 6.37
CA SER A 245 -5.19 0.47 6.31
C SER A 245 -6.05 -0.66 6.87
N ASP A 246 -6.87 -0.40 7.89
CA ASP A 246 -7.75 -1.39 8.49
C ASP A 246 -8.89 -1.74 7.53
N ASP A 247 -9.44 -0.73 6.84
CA ASP A 247 -10.46 -0.91 5.80
C ASP A 247 -9.94 -1.83 4.69
N VAL A 248 -8.75 -1.53 4.17
CA VAL A 248 -8.13 -2.31 3.09
C VAL A 248 -7.69 -3.69 3.56
N SER A 249 -7.24 -3.85 4.81
CA SER A 249 -6.90 -5.15 5.40
C SER A 249 -8.13 -6.04 5.53
N LEU A 250 -9.21 -5.50 6.09
CA LEU A 250 -10.48 -6.21 6.22
C LEU A 250 -11.04 -6.60 4.86
N LEU A 251 -10.94 -5.72 3.86
CA LEU A 251 -11.33 -6.03 2.49
C LEU A 251 -10.46 -7.14 1.90
N ASN A 252 -9.14 -7.07 2.08
CA ASN A 252 -8.23 -8.09 1.60
C ASN A 252 -8.52 -9.46 2.24
N ASP A 253 -8.83 -9.50 3.54
CA ASP A 253 -9.23 -10.73 4.24
C ASP A 253 -10.54 -11.29 3.71
N PHE A 254 -11.53 -10.44 3.46
CA PHE A 254 -12.78 -10.86 2.83
C PHE A 254 -12.54 -11.49 1.46
N VAL A 255 -11.78 -10.82 0.59
CA VAL A 255 -11.48 -11.33 -0.76
C VAL A 255 -10.62 -12.60 -0.70
N SER A 256 -9.63 -12.66 0.19
CA SER A 256 -8.79 -13.84 0.38
C SER A 256 -9.61 -15.06 0.81
N ASN A 257 -10.64 -14.87 1.64
CA ASN A 257 -11.55 -15.96 2.01
C ASN A 257 -12.39 -16.45 0.83
N LEU A 258 -12.81 -15.55 -0.06
CA LEU A 258 -13.49 -15.94 -1.30
C LEU A 258 -12.55 -16.74 -2.21
N LEU A 259 -11.29 -16.30 -2.32
CA LEU A 259 -10.28 -16.96 -3.14
C LEU A 259 -9.97 -18.37 -2.65
N ASN A 260 -9.74 -18.52 -1.35
CA ASN A 260 -9.37 -19.81 -0.74
C ASN A 260 -10.53 -20.82 -0.60
N GLY A 261 -11.77 -20.40 -0.87
CA GLY A 261 -12.94 -21.27 -0.80
C GLY A 261 -13.79 -21.17 -2.07
N PRO A 262 -14.83 -20.31 -2.09
CA PRO A 262 -15.80 -20.25 -3.19
C PRO A 262 -15.23 -20.18 -4.62
N TYR A 263 -14.16 -19.41 -4.85
CA TYR A 263 -13.51 -19.37 -6.16
C TYR A 263 -12.78 -20.67 -6.48
N CYS A 264 -11.97 -21.19 -5.56
CA CYS A 264 -11.27 -22.46 -5.74
C CYS A 264 -12.22 -23.65 -5.98
N GLU A 265 -13.38 -23.63 -5.33
CA GLU A 265 -14.40 -24.68 -5.44
C GLU A 265 -15.35 -24.49 -6.64
N GLY A 266 -15.31 -23.34 -7.31
CA GLY A 266 -16.26 -22.99 -8.36
C GLY A 266 -17.70 -22.81 -7.87
N THR A 267 -17.87 -22.49 -6.58
CA THR A 267 -19.17 -22.36 -5.90
C THR A 267 -19.58 -20.92 -5.63
N LEU A 268 -18.71 -19.96 -5.98
CA LEU A 268 -18.99 -18.54 -5.86
C LEU A 268 -20.18 -18.14 -6.73
N ASP A 269 -21.16 -17.52 -6.09
CA ASP A 269 -22.24 -16.79 -6.74
C ASP A 269 -22.09 -15.31 -6.40
N PRO A 270 -21.60 -14.46 -7.32
CA PRO A 270 -21.37 -13.04 -7.05
C PRO A 270 -22.62 -12.30 -6.54
N ASP A 271 -23.82 -12.69 -6.95
CA ASP A 271 -25.03 -11.98 -6.54
C ASP A 271 -25.50 -12.38 -5.12
N ARG A 272 -24.97 -13.50 -4.60
CA ARG A 272 -25.17 -13.96 -3.22
C ARG A 272 -24.01 -13.56 -2.30
N ASP A 273 -22.80 -13.80 -2.76
CA ASP A 273 -21.57 -13.81 -1.94
C ASP A 273 -20.85 -12.46 -1.97
N LEU A 274 -21.04 -11.65 -3.01
CA LEU A 274 -20.48 -10.30 -3.15
C LEU A 274 -21.59 -9.26 -3.05
N THR A 275 -22.12 -9.10 -1.84
CA THR A 275 -23.19 -8.14 -1.53
C THR A 275 -22.85 -7.30 -0.30
N PRO A 276 -23.47 -6.12 -0.11
CA PRO A 276 -23.29 -5.33 1.11
C PRO A 276 -23.65 -6.13 2.38
N ALA A 277 -24.63 -7.03 2.30
CA ALA A 277 -25.01 -7.88 3.42
C ALA A 277 -23.96 -8.96 3.72
N ALA A 278 -23.33 -9.54 2.70
CA ALA A 278 -22.22 -10.48 2.89
C ALA A 278 -21.00 -9.80 3.52
N TRP A 279 -20.67 -8.60 3.05
CA TRP A 279 -19.63 -7.75 3.65
C TRP A 279 -19.93 -7.44 5.12
N ALA A 280 -21.12 -6.95 5.44
CA ALA A 280 -21.50 -6.59 6.81
C ALA A 280 -21.37 -7.79 7.77
N ARG A 281 -21.81 -8.98 7.36
CA ARG A 281 -21.64 -10.21 8.15
C ARG A 281 -20.18 -10.60 8.34
N HIS A 282 -19.35 -10.46 7.30
CA HIS A 282 -17.92 -10.72 7.41
C HIS A 282 -17.27 -9.75 8.40
N ARG A 283 -17.50 -8.45 8.24
CA ARG A 283 -17.01 -7.38 9.12
C ARG A 283 -17.38 -7.63 10.58
N GLU A 284 -18.65 -7.88 10.87
CA GLU A 284 -19.13 -8.15 12.24
C GLU A 284 -18.42 -9.36 12.85
N ARG A 285 -18.35 -10.47 12.11
CA ARG A 285 -17.67 -11.68 12.58
C ARG A 285 -16.18 -11.48 12.82
N THR A 286 -15.50 -10.78 11.92
CA THR A 286 -14.06 -10.49 12.04
C THR A 286 -13.80 -9.62 13.26
N LEU A 287 -14.58 -8.55 13.46
CA LEU A 287 -14.45 -7.68 14.63
C LEU A 287 -14.74 -8.41 15.95
N GLU A 288 -15.75 -9.26 15.99
CA GLU A 288 -16.02 -10.06 17.20
C GLU A 288 -14.87 -11.04 17.49
N ASN A 289 -14.31 -11.68 16.47
CA ASN A 289 -13.16 -12.57 16.64
C ASN A 289 -11.91 -11.84 17.15
N LEU A 290 -11.66 -10.62 16.67
CA LEU A 290 -10.56 -9.76 17.14
C LEU A 290 -10.77 -9.36 18.60
N ARG A 291 -12.00 -8.97 18.96
CA ARG A 291 -12.37 -8.62 20.35
C ARG A 291 -12.16 -9.78 21.32
N LEU A 292 -12.46 -11.00 20.90
CA LEU A 292 -12.29 -12.21 21.72
C LEU A 292 -10.83 -12.66 21.83
N ASN A 293 -9.94 -12.19 20.95
CA ASN A 293 -8.53 -12.54 20.93
C ASN A 293 -7.64 -11.30 21.12
N PRO A 294 -7.36 -10.88 22.37
CA PRO A 294 -6.59 -9.67 22.65
C PRO A 294 -5.11 -9.75 22.23
N ARG A 295 -4.66 -10.90 21.73
CA ARG A 295 -3.31 -11.05 21.15
C ARG A 295 -3.24 -10.65 19.68
N MET A 296 -4.38 -10.46 19.03
CA MET A 296 -4.43 -9.97 17.65
C MET A 296 -4.50 -8.45 17.63
N GLU A 297 -3.88 -7.85 16.62
CA GLU A 297 -3.99 -6.44 16.31
C GLU A 297 -5.47 -6.09 16.05
N GLN A 298 -5.96 -5.04 16.72
CA GLN A 298 -7.36 -4.64 16.60
C GLN A 298 -7.51 -3.67 15.42
N TYR A 299 -8.63 -3.75 14.73
CA TYR A 299 -9.01 -2.72 13.77
C TYR A 299 -9.66 -1.56 14.53
N GLU A 300 -9.05 -0.39 14.44
CA GLU A 300 -9.42 0.80 15.20
C GLU A 300 -10.02 1.89 14.31
N ASP A 301 -9.67 1.90 13.03
CA ASP A 301 -9.97 2.99 12.11
C ASP A 301 -10.75 2.49 10.89
N LEU A 302 -12.05 2.24 11.03
CA LEU A 302 -12.89 1.70 9.95
C LEU A 302 -13.89 2.71 9.39
N HIS A 303 -13.86 2.93 8.08
CA HIS A 303 -14.71 3.87 7.34
C HIS A 303 -15.60 3.19 6.29
N ILE A 304 -15.41 1.90 6.01
CA ILE A 304 -16.21 1.09 5.07
C ILE A 304 -16.90 -0.13 5.70
#